data_AF-A0A1M6DEN8-F1
#
_entry.id   AF-A0A1M6DEN8-F1
#
_cell.length_a   1.000
_cell.length_b   1.000
_cell.length_c   1.000
_cell.angle_alpha   90.00
_cell.angle_beta   90.00
_cell.angle_gamma   90.00
#
_symmetry.space_group_name_H-M   'P 1'
#
loop_
_entity.id
_entity.type
_entity.pdbx_description
1 polymer ?
#
loop_
_entity_poly.entity_id
_entity_poly.type
_entity_poly.pdbx_seq_one_letter_code
_entity_poly.pdbx_strand_id
1 'polypeptide(L)' 'MTLLEQAQALLEGPVTLQTLNDLETLSEQASGEEKEQIGDLIETAIISAPLDVIEQYQASLS' A
#
# COMPACT_ATOMS: atom_id res chain seq x y z
N MET A 1 17.57 -3.19 3.30
CA MET A 1 16.11 -3.26 3.45
C MET A 1 15.53 -3.32 2.06
N THR A 2 14.84 -4.39 1.71
CA THR A 2 14.15 -4.55 0.42
C THR A 2 12.92 -3.63 0.39
N LEU A 3 12.35 -3.32 -0.78
CA LEU A 3 11.15 -2.48 -0.88
C LEU A 3 9.96 -3.17 -0.19
N LEU A 4 9.90 -4.49 -0.27
CA LEU A 4 8.92 -5.30 0.45
C LEU A 4 9.04 -5.16 1.97
N GLU A 5 10.25 -5.11 2.52
CA GLU A 5 10.43 -4.88 3.97
C GLU A 5 9.95 -3.47 4.37
N GLN A 6 10.12 -2.46 3.50
CA GLN A 6 9.57 -1.11 3.75
C GLN A 6 8.05 -1.12 3.70
N ALA A 7 7.47 -1.82 2.72
CA ALA A 7 6.03 -1.98 2.58
C ALA A 7 5.40 -2.66 3.81
N GLN A 8 6.03 -3.72 4.32
CA GLN A 8 5.58 -4.39 5.54
C GLN A 8 5.67 -3.48 6.77
N ALA A 9 6.74 -2.69 6.91
CA ALA A 9 6.90 -1.76 8.02
C ALA A 9 5.82 -0.67 8.04
N LEU A 10 5.35 -0.22 6.87
CA LEU A 10 4.25 0.75 6.75
C LEU A 10 2.91 0.20 7.28
N LEU A 11 2.75 -1.13 7.26
CA LEU A 11 1.54 -1.84 7.69
C LEU A 11 1.58 -2.29 9.16
N GLU A 12 2.68 -2.06 9.87
CA GLU A 12 2.71 -2.24 11.34
C GLU A 12 1.88 -1.19 12.08
N GLY A 13 1.56 -0.08 11.40
CA GLY A 13 0.70 1.00 11.89
C GLY A 13 -0.72 0.96 11.33
N PRO A 14 -1.59 1.90 11.75
CA PRO A 14 -2.91 2.05 11.17
C PRO A 14 -2.82 2.39 9.67
N VAL A 15 -3.65 1.75 8.86
CA VAL A 15 -3.73 2.04 7.42
C VAL A 15 -4.35 3.42 7.24
N THR A 16 -3.55 4.35 6.73
CA THR A 16 -3.96 5.71 6.36
C THR A 16 -3.89 5.90 4.85
N LEU A 17 -4.42 7.02 4.35
CA LEU A 17 -4.26 7.39 2.94
C LEU A 17 -2.78 7.48 2.56
N GLN A 18 -1.94 8.02 3.44
CA GLN A 18 -0.50 8.11 3.21
C GLN A 18 0.12 6.72 3.11
N THR A 19 -0.28 5.77 3.97
CA THR A 19 0.17 4.38 3.93
C THR A 19 -0.10 3.76 2.56
N LEU A 20 -1.31 3.91 2.02
CA LEU A 20 -1.67 3.36 0.70
C LEU A 20 -0.85 4.00 -0.43
N ASN A 21 -0.68 5.33 -0.41
CA ASN A 21 0.13 6.03 -1.42
C ASN A 21 1.61 5.64 -1.35
N ASP A 22 2.15 5.45 -0.15
CA ASP A 22 3.53 5.02 0.05
C ASP A 22 3.73 3.58 -0.45
N LEU A 23 2.75 2.70 -0.24
CA LEU A 23 2.78 1.33 -0.77
C LEU A 23 2.72 1.29 -2.29
N GLU A 24 1.84 2.08 -2.93
CA GLU A 24 1.80 2.24 -4.40
C GLU A 24 3.16 2.72 -4.93
N THR A 25 3.73 3.74 -4.30
CA THR A 25 5.05 4.30 -4.66
C THR A 25 6.16 3.25 -4.56
N LEU A 26 6.12 2.37 -3.55
CA LEU A 26 7.04 1.25 -3.42
C LEU A 26 6.81 0.17 -4.48
N SER A 27 5.54 -0.12 -4.82
CA SER A 27 5.17 -1.07 -5.88
C SER A 27 5.64 -0.61 -7.26
N GLU A 28 5.55 0.68 -7.55
CA GLU A 28 6.05 1.27 -8.79
C GLU A 28 7.58 1.17 -8.91
N GLN A 29 8.29 1.27 -7.79
CA GLN A 29 9.75 1.14 -7.74
C GLN A 29 10.23 -0.32 -7.75
N ALA A 30 9.38 -1.25 -7.31
CA ALA A 30 9.70 -2.67 -7.27
C ALA A 30 9.60 -3.33 -8.65
N SER A 31 10.16 -4.53 -8.79
CA SER A 31 10.15 -5.28 -10.04
C SER A 31 10.11 -6.78 -9.79
N GLY A 32 9.53 -7.54 -10.73
CA GLY A 32 9.42 -8.99 -10.63
C GLY A 32 8.55 -9.42 -9.44
N GLU A 33 9.00 -10.46 -8.74
CA GLU A 33 8.29 -11.06 -7.59
C GLU A 33 8.06 -10.06 -6.45
N GLU A 34 8.99 -9.13 -6.22
CA GLU A 34 8.86 -8.13 -5.17
C GLU A 34 7.68 -7.18 -5.43
N LYS A 35 7.45 -6.82 -6.69
CA LYS A 35 6.31 -5.98 -7.09
C LYS A 35 4.98 -6.70 -6.88
N GLU A 36 4.93 -7.98 -7.22
CA GLU A 36 3.73 -8.81 -7.03
C GLU A 36 3.37 -8.89 -5.54
N GLN A 37 4.35 -9.17 -4.68
CA GLN A 37 4.14 -9.23 -3.23
C GLN A 37 3.71 -7.89 -2.63
N ILE A 38 4.25 -6.76 -3.10
CA ILE A 38 3.78 -5.43 -2.65
C ILE A 38 2.36 -5.17 -3.15
N GLY A 39 2.01 -5.60 -4.37
CA GLY A 39 0.64 -5.56 -4.88
C GLY A 39 -0.35 -6.28 -3.95
N ASP A 40 -0.03 -7.50 -3.53
CA ASP A 40 -0.85 -8.27 -2.59
C ASP A 40 -1.02 -7.55 -1.23
N LEU A 41 0.03 -6.87 -0.76
CA LEU A 41 -0.01 -6.07 0.46
C LEU A 41 -0.94 -4.86 0.31
N ILE A 42 -0.91 -4.17 -0.84
CA ILE A 42 -1.80 -3.05 -1.12
C ILE A 42 -3.26 -3.51 -1.11
N GLU A 43 -3.57 -4.62 -1.78
CA GLU A 43 -4.94 -5.17 -1.80
C GLU A 43 -5.43 -5.51 -0.38
N THR A 44 -4.57 -6.16 0.41
CA THR A 44 -4.87 -6.48 1.81
C THR A 44 -5.06 -5.22 2.67
N ALA A 45 -4.22 -4.20 2.44
CA ALA A 45 -4.32 -2.92 3.13
C ALA A 45 -5.64 -2.20 2.81
N ILE A 46 -6.06 -2.19 1.54
CA ILE A 46 -7.34 -1.60 1.12
C ILE A 46 -8.52 -2.32 1.75
N ILE A 47 -8.50 -3.67 1.81
CA ILE A 47 -9.59 -4.45 2.41
C ILE A 47 -9.72 -4.18 3.92
N SER A 48 -8.59 -3.98 4.61
CA SER A 48 -8.53 -3.72 6.05
C SER A 48 -8.63 -2.25 6.44
N ALA A 49 -8.57 -1.34 5.46
CA ALA A 49 -8.61 0.10 5.68
C ALA A 49 -10.00 0.56 6.16
N PRO A 50 -10.05 1.61 7.00
CA PRO A 50 -11.29 2.31 7.31
C PRO A 50 -11.97 2.84 6.04
N LEU A 51 -13.31 2.88 6.03
CA LEU A 51 -14.09 3.32 4.88
C LEU A 51 -13.71 4.74 4.43
N ASP A 52 -13.46 5.65 5.37
CA ASP A 52 -13.05 7.03 5.09
C ASP A 52 -11.69 7.12 4.38
N VAL A 53 -10.78 6.18 4.67
CA VAL A 53 -9.49 6.08 3.99
C VAL A 53 -9.66 5.55 2.58
N ILE A 54 -10.51 4.53 2.39
CA ILE A 54 -10.82 3.96 1.07
C ILE A 54 -11.48 5.02 0.17
N GLU A 55 -12.44 5.78 0.69
CA GLU A 55 -13.11 6.84 -0.06
C GLU A 55 -12.13 7.95 -0.50
N GLN A 56 -11.24 8.36 0.39
CA GLN A 56 -10.18 9.32 0.06
C GLN A 56 -9.20 8.77 -0.99
N TYR A 57 -8.85 7.50 -0.88
CA TYR A 57 -7.96 6.84 -1.82
C TYR A 57 -8.58 6.75 -3.22
N GLN A 58 -9.84 6.32 -3.32
CA GLN A 58 -10.57 6.26 -4.58
C GLN A 58 -10.74 7.65 -5.23
N ALA A 59 -11.03 8.68 -4.43
CA ALA A 59 -11.12 10.06 -4.91
C ALA A 59 -9.78 10.61 -5.42
N SER A 60 -8.64 10.03 -5.00
CA SER A 60 -7.32 10.42 -5.48
C SER A 60 -6.92 9.77 -6.82
N LEU A 61 -7.62 8.70 -7.22
CA LEU A 61 -7.39 7.96 -8.46
C LEU A 61 -8.25 8.44 -9.64
N SER A 62 -9.29 9.25 -9.37
CA SER A 62 -10.24 9.83 -10.33
C SER A 62 -9.80 11.19 -10.85
#